data_AF-A0A419FFZ5-F1
#
_entry.id   AF-A0A419FFZ5-F1
#
_cell.length_a   1.000
_cell.length_b   1.000
_cell.length_c   1.000
_cell.angle_alpha   90.00
_cell.angle_beta   90.00
_cell.angle_gamma   90.00
#
_symmetry.space_group_name_H-M   'P 1'
#
loop_
_entity.id
_entity.type
_entity.pdbx_description
1 polymer ?
#
loop_
_entity_poly.entity_id
_entity_poly.type
_entity_poly.pdbx_seq_one_letter_code
_entity_poly.pdbx_strand_id
1 'polypeptide(L)'
;MAEPKDLEEIQHDETHYERRDANLRGVLIIAGVSSVILIVSLVVVWNLFIATREELVQEVVLAPESAALRELRTREDQVLYGYGLTDSAAGIYRIPIDRAMQLLAEEAYARQRGSE
;
A
#
# COMPACT_ATOMS: atom_id res chain seq x y z
N MET A 1 39.39 37.94 -65.56
CA MET A 1 39.86 38.20 -64.18
C MET A 1 38.73 37.83 -63.24
N ALA A 2 38.78 36.61 -62.70
CA ALA A 2 38.05 36.13 -61.54
C ALA A 2 38.57 34.71 -61.26
N GLU A 3 39.55 34.61 -60.36
CA GLU A 3 40.15 33.36 -59.88
C GLU A 3 39.44 32.96 -58.57
N PRO A 4 39.06 31.67 -58.38
CA PRO A 4 38.31 31.22 -57.21
C PRO A 4 39.24 31.03 -56.01
N LYS A 5 38.99 31.76 -54.92
CA LYS A 5 39.79 31.69 -53.69
C LYS A 5 39.20 30.65 -52.74
N ASP A 6 39.71 29.43 -52.88
CA ASP A 6 40.20 28.52 -51.84
C ASP A 6 39.33 28.34 -50.58
N LEU A 7 38.80 27.12 -50.46
CA LEU A 7 38.10 26.56 -49.31
C LEU A 7 39.02 26.60 -48.08
N GLU A 8 38.67 27.40 -47.06
CA GLU A 8 39.29 27.32 -45.74
C GLU A 8 39.06 25.93 -45.17
N GLU A 9 40.10 25.11 -45.21
CA GLU A 9 40.20 23.86 -44.48
C GLU A 9 40.13 24.21 -42.99
N ILE A 10 38.98 23.95 -42.37
CA ILE A 10 38.80 24.10 -40.93
C ILE A 10 39.70 23.05 -40.26
N GLN A 11 40.91 23.47 -39.92
CA GLN A 11 41.86 22.68 -39.16
C GLN A 11 41.26 22.46 -37.77
N HIS A 12 40.68 21.28 -37.56
CA HIS A 12 40.25 20.85 -36.24
C HIS A 12 41.50 20.70 -35.37
N ASP A 13 41.69 21.66 -34.46
CA ASP A 13 42.65 21.58 -33.37
C ASP A 13 42.35 20.28 -32.59
N GLU A 14 43.25 19.31 -32.69
CA GLU A 14 43.10 18.04 -31.99
C GLU A 14 42.97 18.36 -30.52
N THR A 15 41.78 18.10 -29.97
CA THR A 15 41.38 18.40 -28.60
C THR A 15 42.48 17.98 -27.63
N HIS A 16 43.29 18.96 -27.20
CA HIS A 16 44.36 18.73 -26.26
C HIS A 16 43.72 18.60 -24.88
N TYR A 17 43.32 17.37 -24.53
CA TYR A 17 42.84 17.06 -23.19
C TYR A 17 44.00 17.15 -22.22
N GLU A 18 44.01 18.20 -21.41
CA GLU A 18 44.98 18.35 -20.32
C GLU A 18 44.74 17.25 -19.28
N ARG A 19 45.63 16.24 -19.27
CA ARG A 19 45.65 15.13 -18.30
C ARG A 19 46.20 15.53 -16.94
N ARG A 20 46.10 16.82 -16.58
CA ARG A 20 46.63 17.36 -15.33
C ARG A 20 45.87 16.72 -14.18
N ASP A 21 46.54 15.71 -13.65
CA ASP A 21 46.21 14.81 -12.57
C ASP A 21 45.12 15.36 -11.67
N ALA A 22 43.89 14.89 -11.90
CA ALA A 22 42.84 15.04 -10.91
C ALA A 22 43.43 14.57 -9.57
N ASN A 23 43.35 15.38 -8.52
CA ASN A 23 43.93 15.00 -7.24
C ASN A 23 43.07 13.87 -6.63
N LEU A 24 43.41 12.62 -6.95
CA LEU A 24 42.68 11.44 -6.49
C LEU A 24 42.52 11.44 -4.97
N ARG A 25 43.52 11.95 -4.24
CA ARG A 25 43.46 12.01 -2.78
C ARG A 25 42.38 12.98 -2.29
N GLY A 26 42.26 14.15 -2.91
CA GLY A 26 41.19 15.11 -2.61
C GLY A 26 39.82 14.57 -2.97
N VAL A 27 39.70 13.91 -4.14
CA VAL A 27 38.44 13.30 -4.60
C VAL A 27 37.99 12.18 -3.65
N LEU A 28 38.90 11.31 -3.21
CA LEU A 28 38.60 10.23 -2.26
C LEU A 28 38.17 10.75 -0.89
N ILE A 29 38.78 11.85 -0.41
CA ILE A 29 38.40 12.48 0.86
C ILE A 29 36.98 13.06 0.74
N ILE A 30 36.69 13.81 -0.34
CA ILE A 30 35.37 14.40 -0.55
C ILE A 30 34.31 13.30 -0.71
N ALA A 31 34.61 12.24 -1.46
CA ALA A 31 33.72 11.09 -1.62
C ALA A 31 33.47 10.33 -0.30
N GLY A 32 34.49 10.21 0.54
CA GLY A 32 34.35 9.63 1.88
C GLY A 32 33.46 10.50 2.78
N VAL A 33 33.71 11.80 2.82
CA VAL A 33 32.92 12.76 3.62
C VAL A 33 31.47 12.79 3.15
N SER A 34 31.22 12.83 1.83
CA SER A 34 29.85 12.79 1.30
C SER A 34 29.13 11.49 1.64
N SER A 35 29.83 10.35 1.57
CA SER A 35 29.28 9.05 1.95
C SER A 35 28.92 9.00 3.43
N VAL A 36 29.77 9.53 4.31
CA VAL A 36 29.49 9.60 5.75
C VAL A 36 28.28 10.48 6.03
N ILE A 37 28.18 11.64 5.39
CA ILE A 37 27.02 12.54 5.54
C ILE A 37 25.73 11.84 5.10
N LEU A 38 25.79 11.10 3.98
CA LEU A 38 24.64 10.35 3.47
C LEU A 38 24.22 9.25 4.45
N ILE A 39 25.17 8.49 4.99
CA ILE A 39 24.89 7.47 6.02
C ILE A 39 24.27 8.10 7.26
N VAL A 40 24.82 9.22 7.75
CA VAL A 40 24.27 9.94 8.91
C VAL A 40 22.85 10.41 8.63
N SER A 41 22.59 10.97 7.45
CA SER A 41 21.25 11.38 7.02
C SER A 41 20.26 10.21 7.04
N LEU A 42 20.64 9.05 6.50
CA LEU A 42 19.82 7.84 6.53
C LEU A 42 19.53 7.38 7.96
N VAL A 43 20.53 7.41 8.84
CA VAL A 43 20.38 7.06 10.26
C VAL A 43 19.43 8.03 10.96
N VAL A 44 19.53 9.33 10.68
CA VAL A 44 18.63 10.35 11.26
C VAL A 44 17.20 10.12 10.79
N VAL A 45 16.97 9.95 9.49
CA VAL A 45 15.64 9.68 8.93
C VAL A 45 15.07 8.39 9.52
N TRP A 46 15.88 7.33 9.60
CA TRP A 46 15.48 6.07 10.22
C TRP A 46 15.06 6.24 11.69
N ASN A 47 15.84 6.99 12.48
CA ASN A 47 15.50 7.29 13.87
C ASN A 47 14.22 8.12 14.01
N LEU A 48 14.07 9.19 13.23
CA LEU A 48 12.86 10.03 13.22
C LEU A 48 11.63 9.21 12.81
N PHE A 49 11.79 8.32 11.83
CA PHE A 49 10.76 7.43 11.36
C PHE A 49 10.32 6.46 12.45
N ILE A 50 11.24 5.75 13.11
CA ILE A 50 10.90 4.85 14.22
C ILE A 50 10.20 5.60 15.34
N ALA A 51 10.78 6.72 15.80
CA ALA A 51 10.22 7.52 16.90
C ALA A 51 8.80 8.02 16.62
N THR A 52 8.47 8.30 15.36
CA THR A 52 7.12 8.75 14.97
C THR A 52 6.17 7.58 14.70
N ARG A 53 6.66 6.46 14.15
CA ARG A 53 5.83 5.33 13.70
C ARG A 53 5.23 4.53 14.85
N GLU A 54 5.89 4.50 16.00
CA GLU A 54 5.49 3.67 17.13
C GLU A 54 4.11 4.07 17.71
N GLU A 55 3.80 5.36 17.69
CA GLU A 55 2.50 5.87 18.15
C GLU A 55 1.36 5.62 17.13
N LEU A 56 1.65 5.69 15.82
CA LEU A 56 0.61 5.53 14.78
C LEU A 56 0.19 4.08 14.52
N VAL A 57 1.09 3.11 14.62
CA VAL A 57 0.77 1.72 14.27
C VAL A 57 -0.20 1.09 15.26
N GLN A 58 -0.08 1.43 16.55
CA GLN A 58 -1.01 0.94 17.56
C GLN A 58 -2.40 1.54 17.34
N GLU A 59 -2.49 2.83 17.03
CA GLU A 59 -3.79 3.50 16.85
C GLU A 59 -4.47 3.15 15.53
N VAL A 60 -3.75 2.88 14.43
CA VAL A 60 -4.38 2.52 13.14
C VAL A 60 -4.73 1.03 13.06
N VAL A 61 -3.96 0.15 13.70
CA VAL A 61 -4.23 -1.30 13.71
C VAL A 61 -5.23 -1.66 14.81
N LEU A 62 -5.22 -0.95 15.95
CA LEU A 62 -6.27 -1.03 16.97
C LEU A 62 -7.34 0.04 16.77
N ALA A 63 -7.31 0.78 15.64
CA ALA A 63 -8.29 1.82 15.34
C ALA A 63 -9.66 1.20 15.49
N PRO A 64 -10.54 1.78 16.32
CA PRO A 64 -11.90 1.32 16.39
C PRO A 64 -12.46 1.35 14.97
N GLU A 65 -13.03 0.22 14.53
CA GLU A 65 -13.75 0.07 13.27
C GLU A 65 -14.49 1.38 12.97
N SER A 66 -14.32 1.90 11.74
CA SER A 66 -14.86 3.22 11.38
C SER A 66 -16.32 3.29 11.81
N ALA A 67 -16.76 4.41 12.38
CA ALA A 67 -18.09 4.51 12.96
C ALA A 67 -19.19 4.05 11.97
N ALA A 68 -18.99 4.33 10.67
CA ALA A 68 -19.82 3.86 9.58
C ALA A 68 -19.79 2.32 9.39
N LEU A 69 -18.61 1.68 9.43
CA LEU A 69 -18.51 0.22 9.33
C LEU A 69 -19.15 -0.47 10.53
N ARG A 70 -18.96 0.05 11.74
CA ARG A 70 -19.58 -0.50 12.95
C ARG A 70 -21.10 -0.36 12.94
N GLU A 71 -21.62 0.77 12.46
CA GLU A 71 -23.05 0.96 12.28
C GLU A 71 -23.62 0.01 11.23
N LEU A 72 -22.92 -0.17 10.11
CA LEU A 72 -23.28 -1.14 9.08
C LEU A 72 -23.32 -2.56 9.67
N ARG A 73 -22.27 -2.97 10.39
CA ARG A 73 -22.19 -4.28 11.07
C ARG A 73 -23.36 -4.51 12.01
N THR A 74 -23.68 -3.49 12.82
CA THR A 74 -24.80 -3.56 13.76
C THR A 74 -26.14 -3.76 13.05
N ARG A 75 -26.36 -3.11 11.90
CA ARG A 75 -27.58 -3.32 11.09
C ARG A 75 -27.61 -4.73 10.49
N GLU A 76 -26.49 -5.20 9.97
CA GLU A 76 -26.37 -6.55 9.41
C GLU A 76 -26.71 -7.60 10.48
N ASP A 77 -26.15 -7.46 11.68
CA ASP A 77 -26.41 -8.38 12.79
C ASP A 77 -27.88 -8.35 13.21
N GLN A 78 -28.53 -7.18 13.25
CA GLN A 78 -29.97 -7.09 13.53
C GLN A 78 -30.83 -7.77 12.45
N VAL A 79 -30.39 -7.72 11.20
CA VAL A 79 -31.08 -8.39 10.09
C VAL A 79 -30.90 -9.91 10.17
N LEU A 80 -29.69 -10.38 10.48
CA LEU A 80 -29.36 -11.81 10.50
C LEU A 80 -29.88 -12.54 11.74
N TYR A 81 -29.75 -11.92 12.93
CA TYR A 81 -30.06 -12.56 14.20
C TYR A 81 -31.41 -12.14 14.79
N GLY A 82 -32.08 -11.14 14.20
CA GLY A 82 -33.37 -10.64 14.65
C GLY A 82 -34.55 -11.16 13.85
N TYR A 83 -35.65 -11.48 14.55
CA TYR A 83 -36.95 -11.70 13.92
C TYR A 83 -37.44 -10.42 13.23
N GLY A 84 -38.13 -10.57 12.11
CA GLY A 84 -38.69 -9.45 11.37
C GLY A 84 -39.81 -9.84 10.45
N LEU A 85 -40.62 -8.86 10.04
CA LEU A 85 -41.63 -9.04 9.01
C LEU A 85 -40.99 -8.67 7.66
N THR A 86 -40.93 -9.62 6.73
CA THR A 86 -40.45 -9.34 5.36
C THR A 86 -41.60 -8.88 4.49
N ASP A 87 -42.71 -9.63 4.50
CA ASP A 87 -43.94 -9.26 3.83
C ASP A 87 -45.14 -9.85 4.60
N SER A 88 -45.77 -9.01 5.40
CA SER A 88 -46.92 -9.40 6.22
C SER A 88 -48.17 -9.73 5.40
N ALA A 89 -48.31 -9.12 4.21
CA ALA A 89 -49.47 -9.35 3.34
C ALA A 89 -49.37 -10.71 2.65
N ALA A 90 -48.15 -11.13 2.30
CA ALA A 90 -47.86 -12.47 1.81
C ALA A 90 -47.67 -13.53 2.92
N GLY A 91 -47.68 -13.12 4.20
CA GLY A 91 -47.43 -14.00 5.34
C GLY A 91 -45.99 -14.50 5.46
N ILE A 92 -45.03 -13.77 4.89
CA ILE A 92 -43.61 -14.12 4.89
C ILE A 92 -42.90 -13.42 6.05
N TYR A 93 -42.37 -14.23 6.97
CA TYR A 93 -41.65 -13.78 8.16
C TYR A 93 -40.17 -14.16 8.07
N ARG A 94 -39.31 -13.32 8.63
CA ARG A 94 -37.89 -13.58 8.80
C ARG A 94 -37.63 -14.19 10.17
N ILE A 95 -36.88 -15.29 10.18
CA ILE A 95 -36.34 -15.93 11.37
C ILE A 95 -34.84 -15.68 11.50
N PRO A 96 -34.25 -15.73 12.70
CA PRO A 96 -32.81 -15.65 12.89
C PRO A 96 -32.07 -16.75 12.10
N ILE A 97 -30.92 -16.40 11.53
CA ILE A 97 -30.15 -17.29 10.67
C ILE A 97 -29.74 -18.59 11.39
N ASP A 98 -29.40 -18.51 12.68
CA ASP A 98 -29.08 -19.70 13.48
C ASP A 98 -30.25 -20.68 13.53
N ARG A 99 -31.47 -20.16 13.71
CA ARG A 99 -32.67 -21.01 13.75
C ARG A 99 -33.00 -21.55 12.36
N ALA A 100 -32.82 -20.75 11.32
CA ALA A 100 -32.99 -21.21 9.93
C ALA A 100 -32.06 -22.37 9.60
N MET A 101 -30.77 -22.25 9.97
CA MET A 101 -29.78 -23.32 9.75
C MET A 101 -30.16 -24.60 10.52
N GLN A 102 -30.61 -24.48 11.77
CA GLN A 102 -31.06 -25.63 12.56
C GLN A 102 -32.25 -26.33 11.90
N LEU A 103 -33.28 -25.58 11.53
CA LEU A 103 -34.48 -26.14 10.88
C LEU A 103 -34.13 -26.83 9.55
N LEU A 104 -33.26 -26.21 8.75
CA LEU A 104 -32.81 -26.78 7.49
C LEU A 104 -32.04 -28.09 7.69
N ALA A 105 -31.18 -28.16 8.71
CA ALA A 105 -30.45 -29.37 9.06
C ALA A 105 -31.37 -30.47 9.59
N GLU A 106 -32.31 -30.13 10.46
CA GLU A 106 -33.34 -31.04 11.00
C GLU A 106 -34.19 -31.65 9.87
N GLU A 107 -34.67 -30.82 8.94
CA GLU A 107 -35.46 -31.26 7.78
C GLU A 107 -34.65 -32.18 6.85
N ALA A 108 -33.40 -31.82 6.55
CA ALA A 108 -32.52 -32.63 5.71
C ALA A 108 -32.27 -34.01 6.33
N TYR A 109 -32.04 -34.07 7.65
CA TYR A 109 -31.84 -35.31 8.38
C TYR A 109 -33.11 -36.18 8.43
N ALA A 110 -34.28 -35.57 8.68
CA ALA A 110 -35.56 -36.27 8.67
C ALA A 110 -35.88 -36.86 7.30
N ARG A 111 -35.59 -36.12 6.22
CA ARG A 111 -35.81 -36.58 4.84
C ARG A 111 -34.95 -37.80 4.48
N GLN A 112 -33.70 -37.84 4.95
CA GLN A 112 -32.82 -39.00 4.75
C GLN A 112 -33.32 -40.24 5.49
N ARG A 113 -33.81 -40.09 6.73
CA ARG A 113 -34.30 -41.21 7.53
C ARG A 113 -35.64 -41.77 7.05
N GLY A 114 -36.47 -40.94 6.41
CA GLY A 114 -37.75 -41.36 5.83
C GLY A 114 -37.61 -41.99 4.43
N SER A 115 -36.39 -42.04 3.87
CA SER A 115 -36.09 -42.69 2.59
C SER A 115 -35.49 -44.10 2.73
N GLU A 116 -35.42 -44.63 3.96
CA GLU A 116 -35.14 -46.04 4.30
C GLU A 116 -36.43 -46.77 4.64
#